data_AF-A0A9E3BC08-F1
#
_entry.id   AF-A0A9E3BC08-F1
#
_cell.length_a   1.000
_cell.length_b   1.000
_cell.length_c   1.000
_cell.angle_alpha   90.00
_cell.angle_beta   90.00
_cell.angle_gamma   90.00
#
_symmetry.space_group_name_H-M   'P 1'
#
loop_
_entity.id
_entity.type
_entity.pdbx_description
1 polymer ?
#
loop_
_entity_poly.entity_id
_entity_poly.type
_entity_poly.pdbx_seq_one_letter_code
_entity_poly.pdbx_strand_id
1 'polypeptide(L)'
;MDFFERERHVRAASRRLVILFVLAVLGITALVDAAVLAGTASQGQATAQDLVGTAVLVSGAVLLIIGGVSIVKTLTLRQGGGVKVAESLGGVRMPDIPTDPKLKRYRNVVEEIAIASSTPVPVLYYLPEEAGINAFAAGYTPADAAVCVTQGSLDRLNRDELQGVIAHEFSHIVNGDMRLSLRLIGVLAGILALWVVGHTVLYVGRTLMLAFGRSRDRSGAAVGGTGLALLALGLVLLLAGWLGVFFGRLIKAAFSRQREYLADASAVQYTRQTSGLTGALKKIGGLEAGSQLRSPKTENVSHMLFGEGKKVSAAYATHPPLIERIQALEPGFTPSNLEGLRESWLGQPPDGMQEDARMGFAGASVPPTAPEVQQGHPGVPQGAATLPQAPRRVDAREYTAAVGNPTAASYEAGARIRTAIPEHLA
;
A
#
# COMPACT_ATOMS: atom_id res chain seq x y z
N MET A 1 2.22 -9.48 -20.42
CA MET A 1 2.45 -9.84 -19.00
C MET A 1 1.62 -11.08 -18.67
N ASP A 2 2.20 -12.13 -18.09
CA ASP A 2 1.42 -13.23 -17.49
C ASP A 2 1.12 -12.90 -16.01
N PHE A 3 -0.16 -12.69 -15.70
CA PHE A 3 -0.63 -12.38 -14.35
C PHE A 3 -0.39 -13.53 -13.37
N PHE A 4 -0.70 -14.78 -13.78
CA PHE A 4 -0.63 -15.94 -12.91
C PHE A 4 0.83 -16.29 -12.57
N GLU A 5 1.73 -16.06 -13.51
CA GLU A 5 3.16 -16.16 -13.25
C GLU A 5 3.58 -15.16 -12.15
N ARG A 6 3.20 -13.88 -12.27
CA ARG A 6 3.50 -12.86 -11.25
C ARG A 6 2.92 -13.21 -9.89
N GLU A 7 1.69 -13.68 -9.84
CA GLU A 7 1.04 -14.10 -8.60
C GLU A 7 1.80 -15.26 -7.93
N ARG A 8 2.24 -16.27 -8.71
CA ARG A 8 3.06 -17.38 -8.20
C ARG A 8 4.40 -16.89 -7.66
N HIS A 9 5.08 -16.00 -8.38
CA HIS A 9 6.35 -15.41 -7.94
C HIS A 9 6.20 -14.66 -6.61
N VAL A 10 5.16 -13.83 -6.48
CA VAL A 10 4.90 -13.07 -5.24
C VAL A 10 4.55 -14.00 -4.08
N ARG A 11 3.72 -15.03 -4.28
CA ARG A 11 3.43 -16.02 -3.22
C ARG A 11 4.66 -16.79 -2.77
N ALA A 12 5.48 -17.27 -3.72
CA ALA A 12 6.71 -17.99 -3.41
C ALA A 12 7.69 -17.12 -2.64
N ALA A 13 7.83 -15.85 -3.04
CA ALA A 13 8.70 -14.92 -2.35
C ALA A 13 8.16 -14.51 -0.97
N SER A 14 6.85 -14.29 -0.83
CA SER A 14 6.18 -14.08 0.47
C SER A 14 6.55 -15.19 1.47
N ARG A 15 6.46 -16.45 1.02
CA ARG A 15 6.82 -17.61 1.85
C ARG A 15 8.30 -17.62 2.22
N ARG A 16 9.20 -17.36 1.25
CA ARG A 16 10.65 -17.27 1.52
C ARG A 16 10.97 -16.18 2.54
N LEU A 17 10.28 -15.06 2.49
CA LEU A 17 10.50 -13.94 3.41
C LEU A 17 10.01 -14.24 4.83
N VAL A 18 8.87 -14.91 4.99
CA VAL A 18 8.44 -15.41 6.31
C VAL A 18 9.50 -16.35 6.89
N ILE A 19 10.05 -17.26 6.07
CA ILE A 19 11.13 -18.15 6.49
C ILE A 19 12.37 -17.35 6.90
N LEU A 20 12.81 -16.37 6.09
CA LEU A 20 13.95 -15.51 6.43
C LEU A 20 13.73 -14.73 7.73
N PHE A 21 12.50 -14.29 7.99
CA PHE A 21 12.17 -13.60 9.22
C PHE A 21 12.26 -14.53 10.44
N VAL A 22 11.73 -15.75 10.33
CA VAL A 22 11.85 -16.76 11.39
C VAL A 22 13.32 -17.10 11.64
N LEU A 23 14.11 -17.29 10.59
CA LEU A 23 15.55 -17.52 10.69
C LEU A 23 16.28 -16.35 11.34
N ALA A 24 15.89 -15.10 11.05
CA ALA A 24 16.46 -13.92 11.69
C ALA A 24 16.16 -13.90 13.20
N VAL A 25 14.92 -14.21 13.62
CA VAL A 25 14.55 -14.31 15.04
C VAL A 25 15.32 -15.43 15.74
N LEU A 26 15.43 -16.60 15.11
CA LEU A 26 16.21 -17.71 15.65
C LEU A 26 17.70 -17.37 15.75
N GLY A 27 18.28 -16.72 14.74
CA GLY A 27 19.67 -16.28 14.74
C GLY A 27 19.96 -15.24 15.84
N ILE A 28 19.05 -14.28 16.04
CA ILE A 28 19.14 -13.30 17.14
C ILE A 28 19.06 -14.02 18.49
N THR A 29 18.14 -14.97 18.64
CA THR A 29 17.98 -15.74 19.88
C THR A 29 19.24 -16.55 20.19
N ALA A 30 19.79 -17.26 19.20
CA ALA A 30 21.02 -18.02 19.33
C ALA A 30 22.23 -17.14 19.66
N LEU A 31 22.31 -15.92 19.10
CA LEU A 31 23.36 -14.96 19.42
C LEU A 31 23.30 -14.50 20.88
N VAL A 32 22.09 -14.22 21.39
CA VAL A 32 21.89 -13.82 22.80
C VAL A 32 22.20 -15.00 23.73
N ASP A 33 21.75 -16.20 23.40
CA ASP A 33 22.06 -17.41 24.16
C ASP A 33 23.57 -17.65 24.23
N ALA A 34 24.28 -17.56 23.10
CA ALA A 34 25.73 -17.72 23.07
C ALA A 34 26.46 -16.72 23.98
N ALA A 35 26.01 -15.46 24.01
CA ALA A 35 26.58 -14.44 24.86
C ALA A 35 26.34 -14.70 26.36
N VAL A 36 25.11 -15.09 26.73
CA VAL A 36 24.78 -15.42 28.13
C VAL A 36 25.54 -16.68 28.57
N LEU A 37 25.57 -17.72 27.74
CA LEU A 37 26.26 -18.98 28.05
C LEU A 37 27.77 -18.80 28.18
N ALA A 38 28.40 -17.97 27.33
CA ALA A 38 29.80 -17.63 27.48
C ALA A 38 30.07 -16.91 28.82
N GLY A 39 29.17 -15.99 29.20
CA GLY A 39 29.21 -15.30 30.49
C GLY A 39 29.10 -16.27 31.67
N THR A 40 28.15 -17.21 31.64
CA THR A 40 27.96 -18.20 32.72
C THR A 40 29.10 -19.20 32.80
N ALA A 41 29.59 -19.69 31.65
CA ALA A 41 30.71 -20.65 31.60
C ALA A 41 32.02 -20.02 32.12
N SER A 42 32.25 -18.73 31.86
CA SER A 42 33.45 -18.02 32.33
C SER A 42 33.58 -17.92 33.85
N GLN A 43 32.49 -18.11 34.60
CA GLN A 43 32.49 -18.11 36.07
C GLN A 43 32.94 -19.46 36.67
N GLY A 44 33.15 -20.50 35.85
CA GLY A 44 33.80 -21.75 36.25
C GLY A 44 32.98 -22.66 37.17
N GLN A 45 31.70 -22.36 37.43
CA GLN A 45 30.85 -23.08 38.37
C GLN A 45 29.61 -23.75 37.74
N ALA A 46 29.39 -23.60 36.43
CA ALA A 46 28.17 -24.07 35.76
C ALA A 46 28.29 -25.54 35.30
N THR A 47 27.30 -26.37 35.64
CA THR A 47 27.15 -27.73 35.10
C THR A 47 26.50 -27.70 33.70
N ALA A 48 26.57 -28.81 32.97
CA ALA A 48 25.88 -28.92 31.67
C ALA A 48 24.36 -28.71 31.77
N GLN A 49 23.74 -29.17 32.87
CA GLN A 49 22.33 -28.97 33.13
C GLN A 49 21.99 -27.49 33.37
N ASP A 50 22.87 -26.75 34.07
CA ASP A 50 22.70 -25.31 34.29
C ASP A 50 22.80 -24.53 32.98
N LEU A 51 23.72 -24.91 32.10
CA LEU A 51 23.86 -24.29 30.78
C LEU A 51 22.62 -24.52 29.91
N VAL A 52 22.09 -25.75 29.86
CA VAL A 52 20.85 -26.04 29.12
C VAL A 52 19.67 -25.28 29.71
N GLY A 53 19.51 -25.27 31.04
CA GLY A 53 18.46 -24.53 31.72
C GLY A 53 18.53 -23.03 31.45
N THR A 54 19.73 -22.46 31.46
CA THR A 54 19.98 -21.05 31.13
C THR A 54 19.60 -20.75 29.69
N ALA A 55 20.03 -21.58 28.73
CA ALA A 55 19.68 -21.41 27.32
C ALA A 55 18.16 -21.42 27.10
N VAL A 56 17.44 -22.39 27.68
CA VAL A 56 15.98 -22.48 27.57
C VAL A 56 15.29 -21.24 28.15
N LEU A 57 15.77 -20.75 29.30
CA LEU A 57 15.21 -19.56 29.95
C LEU A 57 15.46 -18.29 29.12
N VAL A 58 16.67 -18.10 28.62
CA VAL A 58 17.05 -16.92 27.81
C VAL A 58 16.32 -16.95 26.48
N SER A 59 16.32 -18.08 25.77
CA SER A 59 15.53 -18.29 24.55
C SER A 59 14.05 -17.96 24.79
N GLY A 60 13.46 -18.49 25.86
CA GLY A 60 12.08 -18.22 26.23
C GLY A 60 11.83 -16.72 26.48
N ALA A 61 12.71 -16.05 27.22
CA ALA A 61 12.60 -14.63 27.52
C ALA A 61 12.72 -13.75 26.25
N VAL A 62 13.70 -14.02 25.38
CA VAL A 62 13.90 -13.29 24.12
C VAL A 62 12.69 -13.45 23.20
N LEU A 63 12.20 -14.68 23.01
CA LEU A 63 11.03 -14.94 22.19
C LEU A 63 9.76 -14.31 22.77
N LEU A 64 9.62 -14.30 24.10
CA LEU A 64 8.49 -13.64 24.78
C LEU A 64 8.55 -12.12 24.62
N ILE A 65 9.73 -11.50 24.69
CA ILE A 65 9.90 -10.05 24.45
C ILE A 65 9.56 -9.72 23.00
N ILE A 66 10.18 -10.41 22.03
CA ILE A 66 9.94 -10.17 20.61
C ILE A 66 8.47 -10.40 20.29
N GLY A 67 7.94 -11.57 20.64
CA GLY A 67 6.55 -11.97 20.36
C GLY A 67 5.54 -11.06 21.06
N GLY A 68 5.72 -10.81 22.35
CA GLY A 68 4.85 -9.95 23.15
C GLY A 68 4.78 -8.53 22.60
N VAL A 69 5.93 -7.89 22.36
CA VAL A 69 5.95 -6.53 21.78
C VAL A 69 5.39 -6.53 20.36
N SER A 70 5.66 -7.55 19.56
CA SER A 70 5.12 -7.68 18.20
C SER A 70 3.60 -7.76 18.20
N ILE A 71 3.02 -8.57 19.10
CA ILE A 71 1.57 -8.72 19.26
C ILE A 71 0.96 -7.41 19.73
N VAL A 72 1.48 -6.84 20.83
CA VAL A 72 0.97 -5.57 21.37
C VAL A 72 1.03 -4.46 20.33
N LYS A 73 2.15 -4.33 19.61
CA LYS A 73 2.29 -3.32 18.55
C LYS A 73 1.31 -3.57 17.41
N THR A 74 1.17 -4.81 16.96
CA THR A 74 0.22 -5.17 15.90
C THR A 74 -1.21 -4.86 16.32
N LEU A 75 -1.61 -5.22 17.54
CA LEU A 75 -2.95 -4.91 18.08
C LEU A 75 -3.19 -3.41 18.21
N THR A 76 -2.20 -2.65 18.66
CA THR A 76 -2.28 -1.19 18.77
C THR A 76 -2.51 -0.55 17.40
N LEU A 77 -1.79 -1.00 16.37
CA LEU A 77 -1.95 -0.48 15.01
C LEU A 77 -3.32 -0.87 14.39
N ARG A 78 -3.91 -1.99 14.82
CA ARG A 78 -5.25 -2.41 14.38
C ARG A 78 -6.37 -1.52 14.90
N GLN A 79 -6.21 -0.92 16.09
CA GLN A 79 -7.26 -0.15 16.78
C GLN A 79 -7.56 1.22 16.13
N GLY A 80 -6.93 1.55 14.99
CA GLY A 80 -7.14 2.82 14.28
C GLY A 80 -7.81 2.73 12.92
N GLY A 81 -7.87 1.57 12.29
CA GLY A 81 -8.38 1.41 10.92
C GLY A 81 -7.68 2.32 9.90
N GLY A 82 -8.22 2.37 8.67
CA GLY A 82 -7.71 3.27 7.63
C GLY A 82 -7.96 4.74 7.92
N VAL A 83 -9.09 5.03 8.58
CA VAL A 83 -9.57 6.38 8.90
C VAL A 83 -8.56 7.16 9.73
N LYS A 84 -8.05 6.60 10.84
CA LYS A 84 -7.08 7.32 11.68
C LYS A 84 -5.78 7.60 10.94
N VAL A 85 -5.37 6.74 10.01
CA VAL A 85 -4.17 6.97 9.20
C VAL A 85 -4.39 8.17 8.29
N ALA A 86 -5.49 8.20 7.55
CA ALA A 86 -5.85 9.31 6.68
C ALA A 86 -5.95 10.65 7.46
N GLU A 87 -6.68 10.66 8.57
CA GLU A 87 -6.83 11.85 9.41
C GLU A 87 -5.50 12.30 10.04
N SER A 88 -4.64 11.36 10.43
CA SER A 88 -3.33 11.70 11.00
C SER A 88 -2.41 12.43 10.03
N LEU A 89 -2.62 12.25 8.73
CA LEU A 89 -1.90 12.91 7.64
C LEU A 89 -2.55 14.23 7.20
N GLY A 90 -3.66 14.64 7.82
CA GLY A 90 -4.42 15.83 7.42
C GLY A 90 -5.49 15.55 6.38
N GLY A 91 -5.89 14.28 6.20
CA GLY A 91 -6.93 13.88 5.27
C GLY A 91 -8.29 14.48 5.64
N VAL A 92 -8.95 15.09 4.66
CA VAL A 92 -10.32 15.57 4.78
C VAL A 92 -11.27 14.50 4.24
N ARG A 93 -12.28 14.13 5.03
CA ARG A 93 -13.29 13.16 4.62
C ARG A 93 -14.07 13.72 3.43
N MET A 94 -14.21 12.92 2.38
CA MET A 94 -14.98 13.31 1.22
C MET A 94 -16.48 13.37 1.57
N PRO A 95 -17.23 14.38 1.08
CA PRO A 95 -18.68 14.43 1.24
C PRO A 95 -19.38 13.22 0.61
N ASP A 96 -20.52 12.84 1.19
CA ASP A 96 -21.33 11.72 0.67
C ASP A 96 -21.92 12.06 -0.71
N ILE A 97 -22.19 13.34 -0.97
CA ILE A 97 -22.65 13.85 -2.27
C ILE A 97 -21.73 15.03 -2.65
N PRO A 98 -20.60 14.77 -3.35
CA PRO A 98 -19.70 15.83 -3.75
C PRO A 98 -20.34 16.70 -4.84
N THR A 99 -20.19 18.02 -4.74
CA THR A 99 -20.63 18.98 -5.77
C THR A 99 -19.51 19.28 -6.77
N ASP A 100 -18.26 19.31 -6.30
CA ASP A 100 -17.04 19.50 -7.09
C ASP A 100 -16.88 18.38 -8.15
N PRO A 101 -16.75 18.71 -9.45
CA PRO A 101 -16.46 17.75 -10.52
C PRO A 101 -15.28 16.81 -10.24
N LYS A 102 -14.20 17.29 -9.62
CA LYS A 102 -13.01 16.46 -9.32
C LYS A 102 -13.33 15.38 -8.30
N LEU A 103 -14.06 15.75 -7.25
CA LEU A 103 -14.49 14.82 -6.20
C LEU A 103 -15.56 13.84 -6.70
N LYS A 104 -16.46 14.28 -7.60
CA LYS A 104 -17.39 13.39 -8.30
C LYS A 104 -16.66 12.35 -9.14
N ARG A 105 -15.68 12.79 -9.94
CA ARG A 105 -14.84 11.89 -10.74
C ARG A 105 -14.13 10.86 -9.86
N TYR A 106 -13.52 11.31 -8.77
CA TYR A 106 -12.86 10.42 -7.81
C TYR A 106 -13.83 9.38 -7.23
N ARG A 107 -15.01 9.80 -6.75
CA ARG A 107 -16.05 8.88 -6.26
C ARG A 107 -16.45 7.85 -7.31
N ASN A 108 -16.78 8.29 -8.53
CA ASN A 108 -17.21 7.40 -9.60
C ASN A 108 -16.14 6.36 -9.92
N VAL A 109 -14.88 6.79 -10.04
CA VAL A 109 -13.75 5.89 -10.27
C VAL A 109 -13.60 4.86 -9.16
N VAL A 110 -13.72 5.26 -7.89
CA VAL A 110 -13.66 4.31 -6.76
C VAL A 110 -14.81 3.31 -6.83
N GLU A 111 -16.04 3.76 -7.09
CA GLU A 111 -17.21 2.88 -7.17
C GLU A 111 -17.08 1.86 -8.31
N GLU A 112 -16.58 2.28 -9.46
CA GLU A 112 -16.28 1.40 -10.60
C GLU A 112 -15.24 0.34 -10.26
N ILE A 113 -14.15 0.72 -9.60
CA ILE A 113 -13.09 -0.21 -9.20
C ILE A 113 -13.56 -1.13 -8.07
N ALA A 114 -14.40 -0.65 -7.16
CA ALA A 114 -15.01 -1.49 -6.13
C ALA A 114 -15.86 -2.60 -6.77
N ILE A 115 -16.65 -2.28 -7.80
CA ILE A 115 -17.39 -3.27 -8.59
C ILE A 115 -16.43 -4.23 -9.30
N ALA A 116 -15.44 -3.70 -10.04
CA ALA A 116 -14.49 -4.51 -10.81
C ALA A 116 -13.67 -5.48 -9.95
N SER A 117 -13.34 -5.07 -8.72
CA SER A 117 -12.58 -5.86 -7.75
C SER A 117 -13.46 -6.69 -6.81
N SER A 118 -14.79 -6.59 -6.91
CA SER A 118 -15.76 -7.24 -6.02
C SER A 118 -15.51 -6.94 -4.54
N THR A 119 -15.25 -5.66 -4.22
CA THR A 119 -15.03 -5.19 -2.85
C THR A 119 -16.03 -4.10 -2.46
N PRO A 120 -16.32 -3.91 -1.16
CA PRO A 120 -17.10 -2.77 -0.70
C PRO A 120 -16.39 -1.44 -1.03
N VAL A 121 -17.18 -0.39 -1.26
CA VAL A 121 -16.64 0.96 -1.45
C VAL A 121 -16.01 1.43 -0.12
N PRO A 122 -14.69 1.74 -0.10
CA PRO A 122 -14.00 2.18 1.11
C PRO A 122 -14.38 3.62 1.48
N VAL A 123 -14.03 4.04 2.70
CA VAL A 123 -14.21 5.45 3.11
C VAL A 123 -13.22 6.33 2.36
N LEU A 124 -13.70 7.44 1.80
CA LEU A 124 -12.91 8.28 0.91
C LEU A 124 -12.41 9.54 1.61
N TYR A 125 -11.11 9.77 1.47
CA TYR A 125 -10.41 10.96 1.96
C TYR A 125 -9.62 11.61 0.83
N TYR A 126 -9.26 12.88 1.02
CA TYR A 126 -8.26 13.54 0.19
C TYR A 126 -7.39 14.49 1.01
N LEU A 127 -6.18 14.77 0.51
CA LEU A 127 -5.19 15.67 1.14
C LEU A 127 -5.13 17.00 0.37
N PRO A 128 -5.84 18.06 0.81
CA PRO A 128 -5.96 19.31 0.06
C PRO A 128 -4.63 20.09 -0.04
N GLU A 129 -3.74 19.94 0.93
CA GLU A 129 -2.47 20.69 1.00
C GLU A 129 -1.31 20.04 0.22
N GLU A 130 -1.52 18.84 -0.33
CA GLU A 130 -0.47 18.03 -0.94
C GLU A 130 -0.55 18.08 -2.48
N ALA A 131 0.42 18.75 -3.10
CA ALA A 131 0.49 18.97 -4.56
C ALA A 131 1.13 17.81 -5.33
N GLY A 132 1.88 16.93 -4.67
CA GLY A 132 2.44 15.72 -5.30
C GLY A 132 1.34 14.74 -5.68
N ILE A 133 1.51 13.98 -6.76
CA ILE A 133 0.57 12.93 -7.20
C ILE A 133 0.80 11.71 -6.31
N ASN A 134 -0.15 11.42 -5.44
CA ASN A 134 -0.10 10.26 -4.57
C ASN A 134 -1.50 9.75 -4.20
N ALA A 135 -1.57 8.50 -3.79
CA ALA A 135 -2.75 7.86 -3.22
C ALA A 135 -2.29 6.81 -2.21
N PHE A 136 -3.17 6.38 -1.30
CA PHE A 136 -2.90 5.24 -0.46
C PHE A 136 -4.19 4.59 0.03
N ALA A 137 -4.14 3.27 0.20
CA ALA A 137 -5.11 2.50 0.97
C ALA A 137 -4.59 2.18 2.38
N ALA A 138 -5.41 2.45 3.40
CA ALA A 138 -5.12 2.10 4.79
C ALA A 138 -6.29 1.32 5.41
N GLY A 139 -5.99 0.43 6.36
CA GLY A 139 -7.00 -0.44 7.01
C GLY A 139 -6.41 -1.77 7.45
N TYR A 140 -7.22 -2.61 8.12
CA TYR A 140 -6.81 -3.97 8.48
C TYR A 140 -7.51 -5.06 7.65
N THR A 141 -8.73 -4.77 7.22
CA THR A 141 -9.61 -5.58 6.40
C THR A 141 -10.20 -4.70 5.28
N PRO A 142 -10.77 -5.31 4.23
CA PRO A 142 -11.52 -4.55 3.23
C PRO A 142 -12.70 -3.75 3.81
N ALA A 143 -13.29 -4.19 4.93
CA ALA A 143 -14.46 -3.55 5.54
C ALA A 143 -14.15 -2.25 6.31
N ASP A 144 -12.91 -2.08 6.79
CA ASP A 144 -12.42 -0.87 7.48
C ASP A 144 -11.38 -0.11 6.63
N ALA A 145 -11.35 -0.39 5.33
CA ALA A 145 -10.46 0.27 4.39
C ALA A 145 -10.87 1.73 4.17
N ALA A 146 -9.87 2.59 4.12
CA ALA A 146 -9.98 3.97 3.66
C ALA A 146 -9.03 4.17 2.49
N VAL A 147 -9.49 4.86 1.45
CA VAL A 147 -8.67 5.26 0.31
C VAL A 147 -8.55 6.77 0.33
N CYS A 148 -7.31 7.25 0.22
CA CYS A 148 -6.99 8.66 0.24
C CYS A 148 -6.20 9.03 -1.01
N VAL A 149 -6.52 10.18 -1.60
CA VAL A 149 -5.79 10.76 -2.74
C VAL A 149 -5.27 12.14 -2.38
N THR A 150 -4.18 12.58 -3.00
CA THR A 150 -3.71 13.97 -2.84
C THR A 150 -4.49 14.93 -3.73
N GLN A 151 -4.42 16.23 -3.42
CA GLN A 151 -4.90 17.28 -4.32
C GLN A 151 -4.18 17.20 -5.68
N GLY A 152 -2.88 16.89 -5.68
CA GLY A 152 -2.11 16.64 -6.90
C GLY A 152 -2.70 15.55 -7.80
N SER A 153 -3.16 14.44 -7.22
CA SER A 153 -3.83 13.36 -7.96
C SER A 153 -5.16 13.82 -8.56
N LEU A 154 -5.95 14.60 -7.82
CA LEU A 154 -7.23 15.13 -8.29
C LEU A 154 -7.06 16.18 -9.40
N ASP A 155 -5.98 16.94 -9.37
CA ASP A 155 -5.72 18.04 -10.31
C ASP A 155 -5.02 17.58 -11.59
N ARG A 156 -4.05 16.67 -11.48
CA ARG A 156 -3.13 16.34 -12.58
C ARG A 156 -3.51 15.07 -13.33
N LEU A 157 -4.16 14.12 -12.67
CA LEU A 157 -4.55 12.87 -13.31
C LEU A 157 -5.88 13.06 -14.05
N ASN A 158 -5.95 12.55 -15.27
CA ASN A 158 -7.24 12.37 -15.94
C ASN A 158 -7.99 11.17 -15.36
N ARG A 159 -9.21 10.94 -15.83
CA ARG A 159 -10.09 9.88 -15.34
C ARG A 159 -9.45 8.50 -15.43
N ASP A 160 -8.86 8.15 -16.56
CA ASP A 160 -8.28 6.82 -16.80
C ASP A 160 -7.00 6.60 -15.99
N GLU A 161 -6.21 7.65 -15.81
CA GLU A 161 -5.04 7.64 -14.95
C GLU A 161 -5.40 7.51 -13.47
N LEU A 162 -6.38 8.30 -13.01
CA LEU A 162 -6.91 8.18 -11.66
C LEU A 162 -7.48 6.78 -11.44
N GLN A 163 -8.18 6.22 -12.43
CA GLN A 163 -8.68 4.86 -12.39
C GLN A 163 -7.55 3.81 -12.28
N GLY A 164 -6.45 4.00 -13.00
CA GLY A 164 -5.25 3.16 -12.88
C GLY A 164 -4.63 3.20 -11.47
N VAL A 165 -4.48 4.40 -10.89
CA VAL A 165 -3.96 4.59 -9.52
C VAL A 165 -4.89 3.96 -8.49
N ILE A 166 -6.19 4.20 -8.58
CA ILE A 166 -7.18 3.63 -7.65
C ILE A 166 -7.23 2.11 -7.79
N ALA A 167 -7.18 1.56 -9.00
CA ALA A 167 -7.12 0.12 -9.22
C ALA A 167 -5.88 -0.52 -8.60
N HIS A 168 -4.74 0.17 -8.63
CA HIS A 168 -3.53 -0.25 -7.93
C HIS A 168 -3.74 -0.27 -6.41
N GLU A 169 -4.29 0.80 -5.82
CA GLU A 169 -4.57 0.83 -4.37
C GLU A 169 -5.59 -0.25 -3.93
N PHE A 170 -6.61 -0.52 -4.74
CA PHE A 170 -7.57 -1.59 -4.48
C PHE A 170 -6.93 -2.97 -4.50
N SER A 171 -5.91 -3.19 -5.33
CA SER A 171 -5.18 -4.45 -5.33
C SER A 171 -4.52 -4.72 -3.97
N HIS A 172 -4.06 -3.68 -3.26
CA HIS A 172 -3.51 -3.82 -1.92
C HIS A 172 -4.58 -4.18 -0.88
N ILE A 173 -5.80 -3.66 -1.06
CA ILE A 173 -6.95 -4.01 -0.23
C ILE A 173 -7.32 -5.49 -0.43
N VAL A 174 -7.52 -5.91 -1.69
CA VAL A 174 -7.93 -7.27 -2.06
C VAL A 174 -6.89 -8.31 -1.66
N ASN A 175 -5.61 -8.04 -1.96
CA ASN A 175 -4.52 -8.97 -1.67
C ASN A 175 -4.07 -8.93 -0.20
N GLY A 176 -4.69 -8.11 0.66
CA GLY A 176 -4.39 -8.02 2.09
C GLY A 176 -3.00 -7.46 2.39
N ASP A 177 -2.49 -6.57 1.53
CA ASP A 177 -1.22 -5.86 1.73
C ASP A 177 -1.19 -5.08 3.02
N MET A 178 -2.27 -4.35 3.30
CA MET A 178 -2.38 -3.51 4.49
C MET A 178 -2.18 -4.33 5.76
N ARG A 179 -2.82 -5.50 5.85
CA ARG A 179 -2.66 -6.44 6.98
C ARG A 179 -1.24 -6.95 7.11
N LEU A 180 -0.62 -7.32 5.99
CA LEU A 180 0.72 -7.89 6.01
C LEU A 180 1.77 -6.84 6.39
N SER A 181 1.66 -5.62 5.84
CA SER A 181 2.54 -4.52 6.24
C SER A 181 2.43 -4.22 7.73
N LEU A 182 1.22 -4.16 8.28
CA LEU A 182 1.00 -3.97 9.72
C LEU A 182 1.65 -5.06 10.58
N ARG A 183 1.54 -6.33 10.16
CA ARG A 183 2.23 -7.45 10.82
C ARG A 183 3.74 -7.28 10.77
N LEU A 184 4.31 -6.96 9.60
CA LEU A 184 5.75 -6.76 9.45
C LEU A 184 6.26 -5.60 10.33
N ILE A 185 5.53 -4.49 10.42
CA ILE A 185 5.85 -3.39 11.34
C ILE A 185 5.81 -3.87 12.79
N GLY A 186 4.80 -4.66 13.15
CA GLY A 186 4.70 -5.28 14.47
C GLY A 186 5.94 -6.10 14.80
N VAL A 187 6.36 -7.00 13.92
CA VAL A 187 7.52 -7.85 14.21
C VAL A 187 8.84 -7.08 14.23
N LEU A 188 9.00 -6.07 13.37
CA LEU A 188 10.13 -5.14 13.47
C LEU A 188 10.19 -4.40 14.80
N ALA A 189 9.04 -4.02 15.37
CA ALA A 189 8.97 -3.42 16.69
C ALA A 189 9.37 -4.41 17.80
N GLY A 190 9.01 -5.70 17.64
CA GLY A 190 9.47 -6.76 18.54
C GLY A 190 10.98 -6.93 18.54
N ILE A 191 11.60 -6.93 17.36
CA ILE A 191 13.08 -6.98 17.24
C ILE A 191 13.70 -5.72 17.83
N LEU A 192 13.13 -4.54 17.54
CA LEU A 192 13.59 -3.27 18.10
C LEU A 192 13.52 -3.24 19.64
N ALA A 193 12.59 -3.98 20.25
CA ALA A 193 12.51 -4.08 21.70
C ALA A 193 13.81 -4.59 22.32
N LEU A 194 14.54 -5.50 21.65
CA LEU A 194 15.85 -5.96 22.13
C LEU A 194 16.88 -4.85 22.18
N TRP A 195 16.83 -3.90 21.23
CA TRP A 195 17.69 -2.72 21.26
C TRP A 195 17.37 -1.85 22.49
N VAL A 196 16.09 -1.65 22.80
CA VAL A 196 15.64 -0.88 23.98
C VAL A 196 16.05 -1.58 25.28
N VAL A 197 15.85 -2.90 25.36
CA VAL A 197 16.28 -3.71 26.51
C VAL A 197 17.79 -3.67 26.66
N GLY A 198 18.55 -3.80 25.57
CA GLY A 198 20.01 -3.70 25.57
C GLY A 198 20.50 -2.36 26.13
N HIS A 199 19.89 -1.25 25.72
CA HIS A 199 20.21 0.07 26.26
C HIS A 199 19.93 0.17 27.76
N THR A 200 18.82 -0.40 28.24
CA THR A 200 18.47 -0.44 29.66
C THR A 200 19.47 -1.29 30.46
N VAL A 201 19.84 -2.46 29.93
CA VAL A 201 20.83 -3.37 30.53
C VAL A 201 22.21 -2.71 30.60
N LEU A 202 22.64 -2.00 29.56
CA LEU A 202 23.88 -1.21 29.56
C LEU A 202 23.88 -0.13 30.66
N TYR A 203 22.77 0.60 30.80
CA TYR A 203 22.63 1.64 31.81
C TYR A 203 22.76 1.06 33.23
N VAL A 204 22.08 -0.06 33.51
CA VAL A 204 22.16 -0.75 34.81
C VAL A 204 23.57 -1.30 35.05
N GLY A 205 24.18 -1.97 34.07
CA GLY A 205 25.54 -2.50 34.18
C GLY A 205 26.57 -1.42 34.45
N ARG A 206 26.49 -0.28 33.75
CA ARG A 206 27.36 0.89 33.97
C ARG A 206 27.18 1.44 35.39
N THR A 207 25.94 1.54 35.87
CA THR A 207 25.64 2.07 37.20
C THR A 207 26.24 1.19 38.29
N LEU A 208 26.09 -0.14 38.18
CA LEU A 208 26.68 -1.10 39.10
C LEU A 208 28.22 -1.06 39.07
N MET A 209 28.82 -0.96 37.89
CA MET A 209 30.27 -0.87 37.73
C MET A 209 30.84 0.41 38.36
N LEU A 210 30.17 1.55 38.18
CA LEU A 210 30.60 2.82 38.78
C LEU A 210 30.43 2.83 40.30
N ALA A 211 29.35 2.22 40.82
CA ALA A 211 29.06 2.18 42.25
C ALA A 211 29.97 1.20 43.03
N PHE A 212 30.31 0.05 42.44
CA PHE A 212 30.98 -1.03 43.17
C PHE A 212 32.31 -1.49 42.56
N GLY A 213 32.67 -1.04 41.36
CA GLY A 213 33.88 -1.50 40.64
C GLY A 213 35.22 -1.06 41.24
N ARG A 214 35.23 -0.13 42.21
CA ARG A 214 36.43 0.28 42.97
C ARG A 214 36.50 -0.34 44.37
N SER A 215 35.51 -1.14 44.76
CA SER A 215 35.51 -1.77 46.08
C SER A 215 36.59 -2.86 46.15
N ARG A 216 37.36 -2.85 47.24
CA ARG A 216 38.34 -3.90 47.55
C ARG A 216 37.72 -5.10 48.27
N ASP A 217 36.48 -4.98 48.71
CA ASP A 217 35.77 -6.05 49.40
C ASP A 217 35.26 -7.08 48.40
N ARG A 218 35.32 -8.37 48.76
CA ARG A 218 34.91 -9.49 47.88
C ARG A 218 33.47 -9.35 47.37
N SER A 219 32.57 -8.82 48.20
CA SER A 219 31.18 -8.56 47.84
C SER A 219 31.05 -7.46 46.78
N GLY A 220 31.78 -6.34 46.93
CA GLY A 220 31.79 -5.26 45.96
C GLY A 220 32.44 -5.65 44.63
N ALA A 221 33.50 -6.47 44.67
CA ALA A 221 34.12 -7.02 43.47
C ALA A 221 33.17 -7.95 42.69
N ALA A 222 32.37 -8.78 43.38
CA ALA A 222 31.36 -9.63 42.74
C ALA A 222 30.23 -8.80 42.08
N VAL A 223 29.78 -7.73 42.74
CA VAL A 223 28.78 -6.79 42.18
C VAL A 223 29.36 -6.01 40.97
N GLY A 224 30.64 -5.62 41.03
CA GLY A 224 31.34 -5.02 39.89
C GLY A 224 31.47 -5.97 38.71
N GLY A 225 31.77 -7.25 38.97
CA GLY A 225 31.81 -8.31 37.95
C GLY A 225 30.46 -8.57 37.28
N THR A 226 29.36 -8.53 38.03
CA THR A 226 28.00 -8.57 37.47
C THR A 226 27.71 -7.35 36.62
N GLY A 227 28.17 -6.16 37.03
CA GLY A 227 28.10 -4.94 36.22
C GLY A 227 28.79 -5.10 34.85
N LEU A 228 30.00 -5.69 34.81
CA LEU A 228 30.72 -5.96 33.56
C LEU A 228 29.99 -6.98 32.67
N ALA A 229 29.44 -8.05 33.25
CA ALA A 229 28.65 -9.04 32.53
C ALA A 229 27.38 -8.42 31.90
N LEU A 230 26.68 -7.55 32.64
CA LEU A 230 25.54 -6.80 32.13
C LEU A 230 25.95 -5.82 31.02
N LEU A 231 27.11 -5.17 31.11
CA LEU A 231 27.61 -4.32 30.04
C LEU A 231 27.85 -5.11 28.75
N ALA A 232 28.48 -6.27 28.85
CA ALA A 232 28.70 -7.15 27.69
C ALA A 232 27.36 -7.62 27.09
N LEU A 233 26.43 -8.09 27.92
CA LEU A 233 25.10 -8.53 27.48
C LEU A 233 24.30 -7.39 26.82
N GLY A 234 24.31 -6.21 27.44
CA GLY A 234 23.62 -5.04 26.91
C GLY A 234 24.15 -4.62 25.54
N LEU A 235 25.47 -4.72 25.33
CA LEU A 235 26.09 -4.45 24.03
C LEU A 235 25.66 -5.49 22.98
N VAL A 236 25.65 -6.77 23.33
CA VAL A 236 25.17 -7.84 22.42
C VAL A 236 23.71 -7.61 22.04
N LEU A 237 22.83 -7.32 23.01
CA LEU A 237 21.41 -7.05 22.75
C LEU A 237 21.21 -5.83 21.86
N LEU A 238 22.00 -4.76 22.07
CA LEU A 238 21.96 -3.56 21.23
C LEU A 238 22.36 -3.88 19.79
N LEU A 239 23.47 -4.59 19.60
CA LEU A 239 23.96 -4.98 18.27
C LEU A 239 22.99 -5.95 17.58
N ALA A 240 22.47 -6.94 18.31
CA ALA A 240 21.50 -7.90 17.79
C ALA A 240 20.19 -7.22 17.37
N GLY A 241 19.67 -6.31 18.20
CA GLY A 241 18.49 -5.51 17.88
C GLY A 241 18.71 -4.59 16.67
N TRP A 242 19.85 -3.90 16.61
CA TRP A 242 20.21 -3.04 15.47
C TRP A 242 20.31 -3.83 14.17
N LEU A 243 21.06 -4.94 14.18
CA LEU A 243 21.27 -5.79 13.02
C LEU A 243 19.95 -6.45 12.56
N GLY A 244 19.13 -6.90 13.51
CA GLY A 244 17.81 -7.45 13.24
C GLY A 244 16.87 -6.45 12.59
N VAL A 245 16.82 -5.20 13.08
CA VAL A 245 16.02 -4.13 12.47
C VAL A 245 16.56 -3.78 11.07
N PHE A 246 17.88 -3.72 10.91
CA PHE A 246 18.52 -3.44 9.62
C PHE A 246 18.13 -4.48 8.55
N PHE A 247 18.35 -5.77 8.81
CA PHE A 247 17.98 -6.83 7.87
C PHE A 247 16.47 -6.95 7.71
N GLY A 248 15.71 -6.78 8.79
CA GLY A 248 14.25 -6.79 8.74
C GLY A 248 13.68 -5.70 7.83
N ARG A 249 14.28 -4.49 7.83
CA ARG A 249 13.90 -3.40 6.92
C ARG A 249 14.22 -3.74 5.46
N LEU A 250 15.38 -4.36 5.18
CA LEU A 250 15.74 -4.81 3.83
C LEU A 250 14.78 -5.88 3.30
N ILE A 251 14.45 -6.86 4.15
CA ILE A 251 13.46 -7.92 3.86
C ILE A 251 12.09 -7.30 3.56
N LYS A 252 11.62 -6.37 4.40
CA LYS A 252 10.35 -5.65 4.18
C LYS A 252 10.37 -4.86 2.87
N ALA A 253 11.44 -4.13 2.57
CA ALA A 253 11.54 -3.32 1.36
C ALA A 253 11.52 -4.18 0.09
N ALA A 254 12.32 -5.26 0.07
CA ALA A 254 12.33 -6.22 -1.04
C ALA A 254 10.95 -6.85 -1.26
N PHE A 255 10.24 -7.13 -0.18
CA PHE A 255 8.88 -7.66 -0.24
C PHE A 255 7.88 -6.67 -0.84
N SER A 256 7.90 -5.43 -0.34
CA SER A 256 7.05 -4.34 -0.82
C SER A 256 7.17 -4.21 -2.33
N ARG A 257 8.41 -4.14 -2.85
CA ARG A 257 8.67 -4.01 -4.29
C ARG A 257 8.07 -5.13 -5.14
N GLN A 258 8.09 -6.37 -4.65
CA GLN A 258 7.49 -7.48 -5.39
C GLN A 258 5.96 -7.39 -5.43
N ARG A 259 5.34 -6.88 -4.37
CA ARG A 259 3.89 -6.70 -4.31
C ARG A 259 3.41 -5.55 -5.19
N GLU A 260 4.20 -4.51 -5.37
CA GLU A 260 3.92 -3.45 -6.36
C GLU A 260 3.74 -4.01 -7.78
N TYR A 261 4.57 -4.98 -8.19
CA TYR A 261 4.45 -5.59 -9.52
C TYR A 261 3.19 -6.43 -9.71
N LEU A 262 2.69 -7.03 -8.62
CA LEU A 262 1.39 -7.72 -8.61
C LEU A 262 0.25 -6.70 -8.57
N ALA A 263 0.43 -5.59 -7.86
CA ALA A 263 -0.52 -4.50 -7.80
C ALA A 263 -0.71 -3.85 -9.17
N ASP A 264 0.37 -3.56 -9.90
CA ASP A 264 0.34 -3.06 -11.27
C ASP A 264 -0.39 -4.03 -12.22
N ALA A 265 -0.11 -5.33 -12.11
CA ALA A 265 -0.78 -6.34 -12.92
C ALA A 265 -2.29 -6.46 -12.58
N SER A 266 -2.65 -6.36 -11.30
CA SER A 266 -4.05 -6.39 -10.84
C SER A 266 -4.79 -5.13 -11.27
N ALA A 267 -4.13 -3.96 -11.23
CA ALA A 267 -4.69 -2.71 -11.70
C ALA A 267 -5.10 -2.82 -13.17
N VAL A 268 -4.21 -3.33 -14.04
CA VAL A 268 -4.53 -3.61 -15.45
C VAL A 268 -5.65 -4.64 -15.60
N GLN A 269 -5.73 -5.64 -14.72
CA GLN A 269 -6.83 -6.61 -14.74
C GLN A 269 -8.18 -5.95 -14.42
N TYR A 270 -8.23 -5.03 -13.45
CA TYR A 270 -9.46 -4.33 -13.07
C TYR A 270 -9.86 -3.29 -14.11
N THR A 271 -8.92 -2.50 -14.63
CA THR A 271 -9.19 -1.44 -15.61
C THR A 271 -9.29 -1.92 -17.04
N ARG A 272 -8.73 -3.11 -17.34
CA ARG A 272 -8.57 -3.67 -18.70
C ARG A 272 -7.70 -2.82 -19.63
N GLN A 273 -6.93 -1.88 -19.10
CA GLN A 273 -6.08 -0.98 -19.88
C GLN A 273 -4.80 -0.63 -19.12
N THR A 274 -3.70 -0.46 -19.87
CA THR A 274 -2.37 -0.15 -19.32
C THR A 274 -2.09 1.36 -19.31
N SER A 275 -2.68 2.11 -20.23
CA SER A 275 -2.38 3.51 -20.51
C SER A 275 -2.65 4.46 -19.36
N GLY A 276 -3.66 4.21 -18.53
CA GLY A 276 -3.99 5.00 -17.37
C GLY A 276 -2.93 4.86 -16.28
N LEU A 277 -2.55 3.61 -15.96
CA LEU A 277 -1.50 3.39 -14.96
C LEU A 277 -0.14 3.93 -15.47
N THR A 278 0.23 3.68 -16.73
CA THR A 278 1.49 4.21 -17.27
C THR A 278 1.46 5.73 -17.39
N GLY A 279 0.33 6.35 -17.76
CA GLY A 279 0.14 7.80 -17.79
C GLY A 279 0.37 8.44 -16.42
N ALA A 280 -0.24 7.87 -15.38
CA ALA A 280 -0.04 8.33 -14.00
C ALA A 280 1.43 8.22 -13.57
N LEU A 281 2.09 7.10 -13.85
CA LEU A 281 3.52 6.91 -13.55
C LEU A 281 4.39 7.90 -14.31
N LYS A 282 4.11 8.15 -15.60
CA LYS A 282 4.82 9.16 -16.39
C LYS A 282 4.68 10.54 -15.75
N LYS A 283 3.47 10.95 -15.34
CA LYS A 283 3.21 12.23 -14.66
C LYS A 283 3.96 12.36 -13.34
N ILE A 284 4.05 11.28 -12.56
CA ILE A 284 4.88 11.26 -11.34
C ILE A 284 6.36 11.46 -11.67
N GLY A 285 6.87 10.82 -12.73
CA GLY A 285 8.28 10.92 -13.11
C GLY A 285 8.67 12.24 -13.76
N GLY A 286 7.75 12.88 -14.50
CA GLY A 286 8.03 14.08 -15.28
C GLY A 286 7.70 15.40 -14.58
N LEU A 287 6.83 15.41 -13.57
CA LEU A 287 6.49 16.63 -12.82
C LEU A 287 7.45 16.89 -11.67
N GLU A 288 7.76 18.17 -11.41
CA GLU A 288 8.68 18.57 -10.34
C GLU A 288 8.21 18.15 -8.95
N ALA A 289 6.91 18.32 -8.66
CA ALA A 289 6.30 17.87 -7.41
C ALA A 289 6.36 16.33 -7.24
N GLY A 290 6.42 15.60 -8.37
CA GLY A 290 6.43 14.14 -8.42
C GLY A 290 5.36 13.52 -7.52
N SER A 291 5.77 12.61 -6.65
CA SER A 291 4.92 11.95 -5.64
C SER A 291 5.16 12.42 -4.20
N GLN A 292 5.95 13.49 -4.02
CA GLN A 292 6.43 13.91 -2.70
C GLN A 292 5.31 14.49 -1.84
N LEU A 293 5.30 14.12 -0.55
CA LEU A 293 4.39 14.67 0.45
C LEU A 293 5.15 15.54 1.45
N ARG A 294 4.58 16.69 1.83
CA ARG A 294 5.17 17.65 2.76
C ARG A 294 5.04 17.22 4.22
N SER A 295 4.03 16.42 4.56
CA SER A 295 3.78 16.00 5.94
C SER A 295 5.00 15.35 6.63
N PRO A 296 5.33 15.71 7.90
CA PRO A 296 6.41 15.06 8.64
C PRO A 296 6.10 13.59 8.96
N LYS A 297 4.83 13.19 8.96
CA LYS A 297 4.39 11.81 9.21
C LYS A 297 4.50 10.90 7.99
N THR A 298 4.87 11.43 6.82
CA THR A 298 5.05 10.68 5.57
C THR A 298 6.00 9.49 5.71
N GLU A 299 7.03 9.58 6.56
CA GLU A 299 7.96 8.46 6.76
C GLU A 299 7.27 7.21 7.34
N ASN A 300 6.24 7.40 8.18
CA ASN A 300 5.52 6.28 8.80
C ASN A 300 4.56 5.58 7.82
N VAL A 301 4.15 6.28 6.76
CA VAL A 301 3.16 5.81 5.77
C VAL A 301 3.75 5.59 4.38
N SER A 302 5.06 5.83 4.20
CA SER A 302 5.74 5.81 2.89
C SER A 302 5.54 4.52 2.10
N HIS A 303 5.37 3.40 2.80
CA HIS A 303 5.16 2.07 2.25
C HIS A 303 3.70 1.78 1.85
N MET A 304 2.77 2.72 2.08
CA MET A 304 1.37 2.65 1.68
C MET A 304 1.07 3.55 0.48
N LEU A 305 2.01 4.43 0.11
CA LEU A 305 1.83 5.45 -0.90
C LEU A 305 2.00 4.86 -2.31
N PHE A 306 1.20 5.28 -3.27
CA PHE A 306 1.29 4.88 -4.68
C PHE A 306 2.66 5.16 -5.31
N GLY A 307 3.29 6.25 -4.89
CA GLY A 307 4.65 6.62 -5.26
C GLY A 307 5.47 7.08 -4.07
N GLU A 308 6.80 7.15 -4.25
CA GLU A 308 7.72 7.51 -3.17
C GLU A 308 7.42 8.90 -2.60
N GLY A 309 6.86 8.94 -1.39
CA GLY A 309 6.55 10.20 -0.69
C GLY A 309 7.79 11.00 -0.26
N LYS A 310 8.97 10.37 -0.21
CA LYS A 310 10.29 10.99 0.00
C LYS A 310 11.35 10.17 -0.75
N LYS A 311 12.38 10.83 -1.27
CA LYS A 311 13.53 10.16 -1.88
C LYS A 311 14.28 9.34 -0.83
N VAL A 312 14.35 8.02 -1.02
CA VAL A 312 15.10 7.09 -0.17
C VAL A 312 16.14 6.36 -1.01
N SER A 313 17.18 5.79 -0.38
CA SER A 313 18.15 5.01 -1.14
C SER A 313 17.50 3.76 -1.73
N ALA A 314 17.95 3.32 -2.91
CA ALA A 314 17.35 2.20 -3.64
C ALA A 314 17.25 0.90 -2.82
N ALA A 315 18.17 0.68 -1.87
CA ALA A 315 18.14 -0.47 -0.97
C ALA A 315 16.91 -0.46 -0.02
N TYR A 316 16.48 0.73 0.42
CA TYR A 316 15.33 0.94 1.31
C TYR A 316 14.05 1.38 0.58
N ALA A 317 14.10 1.58 -0.75
CA ALA A 317 12.94 1.91 -1.55
C ALA A 317 11.87 0.82 -1.44
N THR A 318 10.66 1.21 -1.04
CA THR A 318 9.50 0.30 -0.94
C THR A 318 8.83 0.08 -2.29
N HIS A 319 9.12 0.94 -3.27
CA HIS A 319 8.61 0.86 -4.63
C HIS A 319 9.75 0.51 -5.60
N PRO A 320 9.49 -0.27 -6.66
CA PRO A 320 10.43 -0.44 -7.74
C PRO A 320 10.69 0.89 -8.45
N PRO A 321 11.85 1.04 -9.12
CA PRO A 321 12.12 2.21 -9.94
C PRO A 321 11.00 2.49 -10.94
N LEU A 322 10.63 3.76 -11.06
CA LEU A 322 9.49 4.19 -11.87
C LEU A 322 9.61 3.77 -13.34
N ILE A 323 10.82 3.86 -13.91
CA ILE A 323 11.09 3.42 -15.28
C ILE A 323 10.86 1.91 -15.45
N GLU A 324 11.27 1.08 -14.48
CA GLU A 324 11.05 -0.37 -14.54
C GLU A 324 9.54 -0.71 -14.53
N ARG A 325 8.75 0.02 -13.74
CA ARG A 325 7.28 -0.13 -13.70
C ARG A 325 6.65 0.27 -15.04
N ILE A 326 7.05 1.40 -15.61
CA ILE A 326 6.54 1.82 -16.93
C ILE A 326 6.94 0.80 -18.00
N GLN A 327 8.20 0.37 -18.04
CA GLN A 327 8.68 -0.61 -19.02
C GLN A 327 7.98 -1.97 -18.91
N ALA A 328 7.62 -2.38 -17.69
CA ALA A 328 6.86 -3.60 -17.49
C ALA A 328 5.48 -3.56 -18.17
N LEU A 329 4.86 -2.38 -18.26
CA LEU A 329 3.54 -2.13 -18.85
C LEU A 329 3.62 -1.66 -20.32
N GLU A 330 4.69 -0.96 -20.68
CA GLU A 330 4.97 -0.33 -21.98
C GLU A 330 6.44 -0.59 -22.35
N PRO A 331 6.77 -1.76 -22.92
CA PRO A 331 8.16 -2.19 -23.14
C PRO A 331 9.02 -1.26 -23.99
N GLY A 332 8.41 -0.42 -24.83
CA GLY A 332 9.10 0.55 -25.67
C GLY A 332 9.51 1.84 -24.95
N PHE A 333 9.13 2.04 -23.69
CA PHE A 333 9.41 3.27 -22.96
C PHE A 333 10.88 3.35 -22.51
N THR A 334 11.52 4.49 -22.75
CA THR A 334 12.92 4.74 -22.41
C THR A 334 13.08 5.96 -21.50
N PRO A 335 14.19 6.08 -20.75
CA PRO A 335 14.45 7.26 -19.91
C PRO A 335 14.41 8.59 -20.69
N SER A 336 14.86 8.62 -21.95
CA SER A 336 14.81 9.81 -22.79
C SER A 336 13.38 10.23 -23.15
N ASN A 337 12.44 9.28 -23.23
CA ASN A 337 11.02 9.64 -23.37
C ASN A 337 10.51 10.38 -22.13
N LEU A 338 10.97 10.02 -20.94
CA LEU A 338 10.59 10.70 -19.70
C LEU A 338 11.18 12.12 -19.64
N GLU A 339 12.42 12.30 -20.11
CA GLU A 339 13.06 13.61 -20.22
C GLU A 339 12.28 14.54 -21.16
N GLY A 340 11.88 14.05 -22.34
CA GLY A 340 11.03 14.83 -23.26
C GLY A 340 9.68 15.21 -22.66
N LEU A 341 9.04 14.31 -21.89
CA LEU A 341 7.81 14.63 -21.16
C LEU A 341 8.03 15.71 -20.10
N ARG A 342 9.13 15.61 -19.33
CA ARG A 342 9.49 16.62 -18.34
C ARG A 342 9.68 18.00 -18.98
N GLU A 343 10.37 18.08 -20.12
CA GLU A 343 10.54 19.33 -20.85
C GLU A 343 9.19 19.92 -21.30
N SER A 344 8.31 19.07 -21.84
CA SER A 344 6.97 19.51 -22.26
C SER A 344 6.13 20.07 -21.11
N TRP A 345 6.19 19.44 -19.93
CA TRP A 345 5.39 19.80 -18.77
C TRP A 345 5.95 20.96 -17.94
N LEU A 346 7.22 21.33 -18.12
CA LEU A 346 7.76 22.56 -17.56
C LEU A 346 7.04 23.79 -18.13
N GLY A 347 6.67 23.76 -19.42
CA GLY A 347 5.93 24.84 -20.07
C GLY A 347 4.41 24.76 -19.88
N GLN A 348 3.84 23.56 -19.97
CA GLN A 348 2.40 23.33 -19.81
C GLN A 348 2.15 22.10 -18.93
N PRO A 349 1.98 22.27 -17.60
CA PRO A 349 1.67 21.14 -16.73
C PRO A 349 0.31 20.54 -17.11
N PRO A 350 0.15 19.21 -17.01
CA PRO A 350 -1.09 18.54 -17.35
C PRO A 350 -2.20 18.91 -16.36
N ASP A 351 -3.39 19.15 -16.88
CA ASP A 351 -4.62 19.37 -16.12
C ASP A 351 -5.58 18.22 -16.43
N GLY A 352 -5.84 17.40 -15.42
CA GLY A 352 -6.63 16.19 -15.57
C GLY A 352 -8.08 16.45 -15.96
N MET A 353 -8.67 17.59 -15.59
CA MET A 353 -10.04 17.93 -15.96
C MET A 353 -10.14 18.41 -17.41
N GLN A 354 -9.11 19.12 -17.89
CA GLN A 354 -9.04 19.52 -19.30
C GLN A 354 -8.80 18.31 -20.21
N GLU A 355 -7.97 17.36 -19.79
CA GLU A 355 -7.78 16.10 -20.51
C GLU A 355 -9.08 15.29 -20.58
N ASP A 356 -9.83 15.19 -19.49
CA ASP A 356 -11.15 14.57 -19.47
C ASP A 356 -12.13 15.24 -20.44
N ALA A 357 -12.11 16.57 -20.51
CA ALA A 357 -12.95 17.31 -21.45
C ALA A 357 -12.61 16.96 -22.91
N ARG A 358 -11.32 16.85 -23.24
CA ARG A 358 -10.86 16.43 -24.58
C ARG A 358 -11.22 14.99 -24.91
N MET A 359 -11.33 14.13 -23.90
CA MET A 359 -11.79 12.74 -24.03
C MET A 359 -13.32 12.60 -24.06
N GLY A 360 -14.08 13.71 -23.92
CA GLY A 360 -15.54 13.72 -23.97
C GLY A 360 -16.22 13.39 -22.63
N PHE A 361 -15.48 13.37 -21.51
CA PHE A 361 -16.03 13.11 -20.18
C PHE A 361 -16.55 14.37 -19.47
N ALA A 362 -16.23 15.57 -19.98
CA ALA A 362 -16.84 16.79 -19.47
C ALA A 362 -18.30 16.88 -19.94
N GLY A 363 -19.24 16.94 -18.99
CA GLY A 363 -20.64 17.21 -19.30
C GLY A 363 -20.76 18.46 -20.18
N ALA A 364 -21.50 18.31 -21.28
CA ALA A 364 -21.72 19.34 -22.29
C ALA A 364 -22.01 20.72 -21.67
N SER A 365 -20.96 21.55 -21.58
CA SER A 365 -21.07 22.96 -21.19
C SER A 365 -20.04 23.84 -21.89
N VAL A 366 -19.24 23.26 -22.80
CA VAL A 366 -18.43 24.03 -23.73
C VAL A 366 -19.01 23.78 -25.12
N PRO A 367 -19.69 24.76 -25.75
CA PRO A 367 -20.00 24.67 -27.16
C PRO A 367 -18.68 24.54 -27.90
N PRO A 368 -18.50 23.57 -28.82
CA PRO A 368 -17.40 23.67 -29.75
C PRO A 368 -17.60 24.98 -30.51
N THR A 369 -16.63 25.90 -30.44
CA THR A 369 -16.50 26.96 -31.43
C THR A 369 -16.24 26.27 -32.77
N ALA A 370 -17.33 26.00 -33.49
CA ALA A 370 -17.27 25.46 -34.83
C ALA A 370 -16.73 26.55 -35.77
N PRO A 371 -15.75 26.24 -36.63
CA PRO A 371 -15.55 27.03 -37.84
C PRO A 371 -16.76 26.80 -38.75
N GLU A 372 -17.39 27.90 -39.12
CA GLU A 372 -18.49 28.00 -40.07
C GLU A 372 -18.05 27.47 -41.45
N VAL A 373 -18.62 26.34 -41.90
CA VAL A 373 -18.49 25.89 -43.30
C VAL A 373 -19.81 25.35 -43.82
N GLN A 374 -20.41 26.18 -44.67
CA GLN A 374 -21.30 25.96 -45.82
C GLN A 374 -22.21 24.71 -45.90
N GLN A 375 -23.49 25.02 -46.01
CA GLN A 375 -24.60 24.15 -46.38
C GLN A 375 -24.39 23.48 -47.75
N GLY A 376 -24.52 22.15 -47.78
CA GLY A 376 -24.67 21.35 -48.98
C GLY A 376 -25.24 19.98 -48.63
N HIS A 377 -26.57 19.85 -48.67
CA HIS A 377 -27.28 18.57 -48.52
C HIS A 377 -27.22 17.74 -49.81
N PRO A 378 -27.10 16.40 -49.69
CA PRO A 378 -27.92 15.49 -50.48
C PRO A 378 -28.86 14.68 -49.57
N GLY A 379 -30.10 14.53 -50.03
CA GLY A 379 -31.30 14.11 -49.29
C GLY A 379 -31.20 12.85 -48.42
N VAL A 380 -31.79 12.97 -47.23
CA VAL A 380 -32.30 11.85 -46.43
C VAL A 380 -33.79 11.69 -46.74
N PRO A 381 -34.30 10.49 -47.07
CA PRO A 381 -35.70 10.30 -47.38
C PRO A 381 -36.58 10.54 -46.14
N GLN A 382 -37.63 11.35 -46.32
CA GLN A 382 -38.67 11.58 -45.32
C GLN A 382 -39.51 10.30 -45.16
N GLY A 383 -39.13 9.45 -44.22
CA GLY A 383 -39.97 8.39 -43.67
C GLY A 383 -40.24 8.70 -42.20
N ALA A 384 -41.46 9.16 -41.89
CA ALA A 384 -41.90 9.38 -40.52
C ALA A 384 -41.98 8.04 -39.77
N ALA A 385 -40.90 7.68 -39.06
CA ALA A 385 -40.96 6.66 -38.03
C ALA A 385 -41.41 7.34 -36.73
N THR A 386 -42.71 7.24 -36.45
CA THR A 386 -43.30 7.62 -35.17
C THR A 386 -42.55 6.87 -34.06
N LEU A 387 -41.81 7.59 -33.22
CA LEU A 387 -41.18 7.01 -32.02
C LEU A 387 -42.28 6.36 -31.15
N PRO A 388 -42.11 5.11 -30.68
CA PRO A 388 -43.06 4.51 -29.76
C PRO A 388 -43.20 5.37 -28.50
N GLN A 389 -44.44 5.48 -28.02
CA GLN A 389 -44.82 6.27 -26.86
C GLN A 389 -43.95 6.02 -25.62
N ALA A 390 -43.86 7.06 -24.79
CA ALA A 390 -43.06 7.18 -23.57
C ALA A 390 -42.94 5.89 -22.72
N PRO A 391 -41.78 5.65 -22.07
CA PRO A 391 -41.58 4.47 -21.25
C PRO A 391 -42.62 4.41 -20.13
N ARG A 392 -43.32 3.28 -20.02
CA ARG A 392 -44.18 2.94 -18.87
C ARG A 392 -43.42 3.28 -17.59
N ARG A 393 -44.03 4.04 -16.67
CA ARG A 393 -43.49 4.20 -15.31
C ARG A 393 -43.38 2.80 -14.70
N VAL A 394 -42.15 2.33 -14.53
CA VAL A 394 -41.87 1.02 -13.94
C VAL A 394 -41.96 1.18 -12.43
N ASP A 395 -42.84 0.41 -11.77
CA ASP A 395 -42.89 0.35 -10.32
C ASP A 395 -41.71 -0.50 -9.83
N ALA A 396 -40.83 0.12 -9.04
CA ALA A 396 -39.65 -0.53 -8.50
C ALA A 396 -40.01 -1.74 -7.63
N ARG A 397 -41.15 -1.75 -6.94
CA ARG A 397 -41.57 -2.87 -6.09
C ARG A 397 -41.93 -4.11 -6.90
N GLU A 398 -42.58 -3.92 -8.04
CA GLU A 398 -42.95 -5.00 -8.96
C GLU A 398 -41.71 -5.67 -9.54
N TYR A 399 -40.71 -4.87 -9.93
CA TYR A 399 -39.46 -5.38 -10.48
C TYR A 399 -38.61 -6.11 -9.43
N THR A 400 -38.54 -5.57 -8.21
CA THR A 400 -37.76 -6.18 -7.12
C THR A 400 -38.34 -7.54 -6.70
N ALA A 401 -39.68 -7.68 -6.73
CA ALA A 401 -40.36 -8.94 -6.43
C ALA A 401 -40.16 -10.02 -7.52
N ALA A 402 -39.85 -9.62 -8.77
CA ALA A 402 -39.60 -10.53 -9.88
C ALA A 402 -38.14 -11.03 -9.98
N VAL A 403 -37.21 -10.46 -9.19
CA VAL A 403 -35.81 -10.88 -9.18
C VAL A 403 -35.70 -12.30 -8.62
N GLY A 404 -35.27 -13.24 -9.46
CA GLY A 404 -35.13 -14.66 -9.11
C GLY A 404 -36.39 -15.50 -9.32
N ASN A 405 -37.49 -14.90 -9.80
CA ASN A 405 -38.74 -15.62 -10.08
C ASN A 405 -39.37 -15.11 -11.40
N PRO A 406 -38.82 -15.51 -12.56
CA PRO A 406 -39.23 -14.97 -13.86
C PRO A 406 -40.69 -15.29 -14.18
N THR A 407 -41.44 -14.29 -14.65
CA THR A 407 -42.84 -14.45 -15.05
C THR A 407 -42.94 -14.88 -16.53
N ALA A 408 -44.12 -15.35 -16.97
CA ALA A 408 -44.36 -15.67 -18.39
C ALA A 408 -44.02 -14.48 -19.32
N ALA A 409 -44.34 -13.25 -18.89
CA ALA A 409 -44.00 -12.03 -19.62
C ALA A 409 -42.47 -11.80 -19.74
N SER A 410 -41.71 -12.18 -18.71
CA SER A 410 -40.23 -12.13 -18.74
C SER A 410 -39.67 -13.10 -19.78
N TYR A 411 -40.23 -14.30 -19.90
CA TYR A 411 -39.83 -15.27 -20.91
C TYR A 411 -40.19 -14.83 -22.34
N GLU A 412 -41.37 -14.26 -22.55
CA GLU A 412 -41.77 -13.70 -23.84
C GLU A 412 -40.91 -12.50 -24.26
N ALA A 413 -40.50 -11.66 -23.30
CA ALA A 413 -39.56 -10.57 -23.56
C ALA A 413 -38.17 -11.11 -23.94
N GLY A 414 -37.66 -12.10 -23.21
CA GLY A 414 -36.38 -12.76 -23.53
C GLY A 414 -36.40 -13.45 -24.89
N ALA A 415 -37.50 -14.12 -25.25
CA ALA A 415 -37.67 -14.74 -26.56
C ALA A 415 -37.67 -13.70 -27.68
N ARG A 416 -38.36 -12.57 -27.50
CA ARG A 416 -38.38 -11.46 -28.47
C ARG A 416 -37.00 -10.85 -28.67
N ILE A 417 -36.25 -10.62 -27.59
CA ILE A 417 -34.88 -10.11 -27.66
C ILE A 417 -34.00 -11.09 -28.43
N ARG A 418 -34.07 -12.39 -28.11
CA ARG A 418 -33.29 -13.43 -28.82
C ARG A 418 -33.59 -13.46 -30.32
N THR A 419 -34.86 -13.37 -30.71
CA THR A 419 -35.24 -13.34 -32.14
C THR A 419 -34.90 -12.03 -32.85
N ALA A 420 -34.62 -10.96 -32.10
CA ALA A 420 -34.19 -9.68 -32.66
C ALA A 420 -32.66 -9.57 -32.80
N ILE A 421 -31.89 -10.55 -32.30
CA ILE A 421 -30.44 -10.59 -32.49
C ILE A 421 -30.18 -11.05 -33.94
N PRO A 422 -29.47 -10.25 -34.76
CA PRO A 422 -29.09 -10.65 -36.12
C PRO A 422 -28.29 -11.96 -36.14
N GLU A 423 -28.50 -12.82 -37.13
CA GLU A 423 -27.87 -14.16 -37.20
C GLU A 423 -26.33 -14.14 -37.21
N HIS A 424 -25.70 -13.02 -37.56
CA HIS A 424 -24.23 -12.89 -37.50
C HIS A 424 -23.70 -12.58 -36.08
N LEU A 425 -24.59 -12.37 -35.10
CA LEU A 425 -24.30 -12.08 -33.69
C LEU A 425 -24.89 -13.14 -32.73
N ALA A 426 -25.69 -14.07 -33.25
CA ALA A 426 -26.24 -15.21 -32.50
C ALA A 426 -25.34 -16.43 -32.66
#